data_AF-A0A6V0E5S1-F1
#
_entry.id   AF-A0A6V0E5S1-F1
#
_cell.length_a   1.000
_cell.length_b   1.000
_cell.length_c   1.000
_cell.angle_alpha   90.00
_cell.angle_beta   90.00
_cell.angle_gamma   90.00
#
_symmetry.space_group_name_H-M   'P 1'
#
loop_
_entity.id
_entity.type
_entity.pdbx_description
1 polymer ?
#
loop_
_entity_poly.entity_id
_entity_poly.type
_entity_poly.pdbx_seq_one_letter_code
_entity_poly.pdbx_strand_id
1 'polypeptide(L)'
;MATKEYAAVAQKVDQVDAELAQEDKVLAAMEADFQAAEARVEVAEARYARSRRAIERELGNGAASPAPARAAAPSGQQEDTKDEEDEERKVDKDPTRRESHASKNTSARPQKEVNRDKWIAARAEEGRVRERATKARERLRRNARDRKFQAAEEVAPAEAPAQADEDKAAAPEEKPLKRDLGLAESAAAKEGAQGIADRVNCLKERSNAAEKRAALLRVLTGGKEEYYTFEPSDVLRDLKDRGLLDGGFDDLLALVAQAAPPSKPAEVPAEGWAAGAKKASGIERLDDKPFKEAEGFYLKSVEEKSMAAAEAELEAAEARLGELVSKAEARFGRLNSGTSDDFKPPPRRQVSGEEHRVDEEEAERLEAQHDPDAHRESRGSKNTSALNPKVVSKEKWESARGKESREREHDKMAREARRAEARDLKQGAADVA
;
A
#
# COMPACT_ATOMS: atom_id res chain seq x y z
N MET A 1 -30.64 15.37 -52.02
CA MET A 1 -29.31 14.97 -51.55
C MET A 1 -29.21 14.98 -50.02
N ALA A 2 -29.85 15.92 -49.32
CA ALA A 2 -29.87 15.98 -47.85
C ALA A 2 -30.29 14.68 -47.12
N THR A 3 -31.21 13.87 -47.67
CA THR A 3 -31.70 12.65 -46.99
C THR A 3 -30.66 11.55 -46.84
N LYS A 4 -29.63 11.50 -47.69
CA LYS A 4 -28.57 10.47 -47.61
C LYS A 4 -27.55 10.80 -46.52
N GLU A 5 -27.26 12.08 -46.31
CA GLU A 5 -26.33 12.54 -45.27
C GLU A 5 -26.92 12.31 -43.88
N TYR A 6 -28.21 12.61 -43.68
CA TYR A 6 -28.89 12.32 -42.41
C TYR A 6 -28.94 10.82 -42.08
N ALA A 7 -29.14 9.96 -43.08
CA ALA A 7 -29.14 8.51 -42.88
C ALA A 7 -27.75 7.99 -42.45
N ALA A 8 -26.67 8.54 -43.02
CA ALA A 8 -25.30 8.17 -42.64
C ALA A 8 -24.95 8.64 -41.21
N VAL A 9 -25.44 9.81 -40.80
CA VAL A 9 -25.25 10.30 -39.42
C VAL A 9 -26.03 9.43 -38.43
N ALA A 10 -27.28 9.06 -38.74
CA ALA A 10 -28.09 8.18 -37.90
C ALA A 10 -27.42 6.81 -37.69
N GLN A 11 -26.89 6.19 -38.76
CA GLN A 11 -26.17 4.92 -38.66
C GLN A 11 -24.91 5.01 -37.79
N LYS A 12 -24.18 6.14 -37.82
CA LYS A 12 -23.02 6.34 -36.95
C LYS A 12 -23.41 6.50 -35.49
N VAL A 13 -24.52 7.18 -35.20
CA VAL A 13 -25.05 7.31 -33.83
C VAL A 13 -25.46 5.93 -33.31
N ASP A 14 -26.20 5.15 -34.11
CA ASP A 14 -26.60 3.79 -33.71
C ASP A 14 -25.40 2.86 -33.46
N GLN A 15 -24.30 3.02 -34.23
CA GLN A 15 -23.05 2.28 -34.01
C GLN A 15 -22.36 2.68 -32.71
N VAL A 16 -22.26 3.98 -32.44
CA VAL A 16 -21.66 4.50 -31.20
C VAL A 16 -22.49 4.07 -29.98
N ASP A 17 -23.82 4.12 -30.05
CA ASP A 17 -24.69 3.67 -28.98
C ASP A 17 -24.56 2.15 -28.73
N ALA A 18 -24.35 1.36 -29.79
CA ALA A 18 -24.10 -0.06 -29.67
C ALA A 18 -22.73 -0.37 -29.04
N GLU A 19 -21.69 0.39 -29.38
CA GLU A 19 -20.36 0.30 -28.77
C GLU A 19 -20.42 0.68 -27.28
N LEU A 20 -21.10 1.78 -26.93
CA LEU A 20 -21.26 2.24 -25.56
C LEU A 20 -22.03 1.20 -24.71
N ALA A 21 -23.05 0.57 -25.28
CA ALA A 21 -23.77 -0.53 -24.63
C ALA A 21 -22.93 -1.81 -24.46
N GLN A 22 -21.90 -2.02 -25.28
CA GLN A 22 -20.93 -3.10 -25.08
C GLN A 22 -19.93 -2.74 -23.98
N GLU A 23 -19.44 -1.50 -23.95
CA GLU A 23 -18.56 -1.00 -22.87
C GLU A 23 -19.24 -1.07 -21.50
N ASP A 24 -20.51 -0.67 -21.40
CA ASP A 24 -21.29 -0.78 -20.17
C ASP A 24 -21.41 -2.23 -19.67
N LYS A 25 -21.55 -3.20 -20.58
CA LYS A 25 -21.56 -4.63 -20.21
C LYS A 25 -20.21 -5.11 -19.70
N VAL A 26 -19.12 -4.65 -20.31
CA VAL A 26 -17.77 -4.98 -19.87
C VAL A 26 -17.49 -4.37 -18.50
N LEU A 27 -17.88 -3.11 -18.27
CA LEU A 27 -17.77 -2.45 -16.97
C LEU A 27 -18.58 -3.17 -15.90
N ALA A 28 -19.83 -3.55 -16.18
CA ALA A 28 -20.65 -4.31 -15.24
C ALA A 28 -20.03 -5.67 -14.89
N ALA A 29 -19.41 -6.35 -15.86
CA ALA A 29 -18.69 -7.60 -15.61
C ALA A 29 -17.44 -7.39 -14.73
N MET A 30 -16.66 -6.33 -15.00
CA MET A 30 -15.51 -5.97 -14.17
C MET A 30 -15.91 -5.58 -12.74
N GLU A 31 -17.02 -4.86 -12.56
CA GLU A 31 -17.56 -4.53 -11.24
C GLU A 31 -18.00 -5.77 -10.47
N ALA A 32 -18.64 -6.74 -11.14
CA ALA A 32 -19.01 -8.01 -10.54
C ALA A 32 -17.79 -8.83 -10.10
N ASP A 33 -16.73 -8.88 -10.93
CA ASP A 33 -15.48 -9.55 -10.58
C ASP A 33 -14.76 -8.86 -9.41
N PHE A 34 -14.80 -7.52 -9.36
CA PHE A 34 -14.26 -6.75 -8.26
C PHE A 34 -15.00 -7.05 -6.94
N GLN A 35 -16.33 -7.04 -6.95
CA GLN A 35 -17.14 -7.42 -5.78
C GLN A 35 -16.87 -8.87 -5.33
N ALA A 36 -16.72 -9.80 -6.28
CA ALA A 36 -16.37 -11.18 -5.97
C ALA A 36 -14.96 -11.30 -5.35
N ALA A 37 -14.01 -10.47 -5.79
CA ALA A 37 -12.67 -10.39 -5.19
C ALA A 37 -12.70 -9.80 -3.78
N GLU A 38 -13.45 -8.72 -3.55
CA GLU A 38 -13.65 -8.13 -2.21
C GLU A 38 -14.24 -9.15 -1.24
N ALA A 39 -15.29 -9.89 -1.64
CA ALA A 39 -15.88 -10.94 -0.82
C ALA A 39 -14.87 -12.04 -0.44
N ARG A 40 -13.96 -12.42 -1.35
CA ARG A 40 -12.89 -13.41 -1.05
C ARG A 40 -11.90 -12.87 -0.02
N VAL A 41 -11.56 -11.58 -0.09
CA VAL A 41 -10.67 -10.92 0.89
C VAL A 41 -11.35 -10.88 2.26
N GLU A 42 -12.62 -10.49 2.34
CA GLU A 42 -13.37 -10.47 3.61
C GLU A 42 -13.43 -11.86 4.26
N VAL A 43 -13.66 -12.92 3.48
CA VAL A 43 -13.64 -14.31 3.98
C VAL A 43 -12.24 -14.70 4.48
N ALA A 44 -11.18 -14.30 3.78
CA ALA A 44 -9.81 -14.55 4.20
C ALA A 44 -9.44 -13.81 5.50
N GLU A 45 -9.85 -12.54 5.63
CA GLU A 45 -9.67 -11.75 6.85
C GLU A 45 -10.44 -12.34 8.03
N ALA A 46 -11.68 -12.78 7.81
CA ALA A 46 -12.47 -13.47 8.84
C ALA A 46 -11.79 -14.76 9.31
N ARG A 47 -11.20 -15.53 8.38
CA ARG A 47 -10.43 -16.74 8.70
C ARG A 47 -9.17 -16.41 9.51
N TYR A 48 -8.44 -15.36 9.13
CA TYR A 48 -7.26 -14.88 9.86
C TYR A 48 -7.63 -14.37 11.26
N ALA A 49 -8.73 -13.65 11.41
CA ALA A 49 -9.21 -13.19 12.70
C ALA A 49 -9.59 -14.37 13.62
N ARG A 50 -10.21 -15.43 13.08
CA ARG A 50 -10.51 -16.66 13.82
C ARG A 50 -9.24 -17.38 14.26
N SER A 51 -8.26 -17.57 13.37
CA SER A 51 -7.00 -18.24 13.71
C SER A 51 -6.21 -17.45 14.76
N ARG A 52 -6.15 -16.12 14.62
CA ARG A 52 -5.52 -15.25 15.62
C ARG A 52 -6.19 -15.38 17.00
N ARG A 53 -7.52 -15.39 17.08
CA ARG A 53 -8.25 -15.61 18.34
C ARG A 53 -7.98 -17.00 18.93
N ALA A 54 -7.84 -18.03 18.09
CA ALA A 54 -7.49 -19.37 18.57
C ALA A 54 -6.09 -19.39 19.19
N ILE A 55 -5.10 -18.79 18.51
CA ILE A 55 -3.73 -18.65 19.02
C ILE A 55 -3.71 -17.83 20.32
N GLU A 56 -4.45 -16.72 20.40
CA GLU A 56 -4.56 -15.91 21.63
C GLU A 56 -5.17 -16.71 22.80
N ARG A 57 -6.14 -17.61 22.55
CA ARG A 57 -6.69 -18.51 23.59
C ARG A 57 -5.70 -19.58 24.03
N GLU A 58 -4.97 -20.18 23.10
CA GLU A 58 -3.94 -21.19 23.41
C GLU A 58 -2.81 -20.57 24.24
N LEU A 59 -2.36 -19.37 23.88
CA LEU A 59 -1.37 -18.62 24.64
C LEU A 59 -1.91 -18.14 26.00
N GLY A 60 -3.19 -17.75 26.07
CA GLY A 60 -3.85 -17.32 27.30
C GLY A 60 -4.10 -18.44 28.31
N ASN A 61 -4.37 -19.67 27.83
CA ASN A 61 -4.58 -20.84 28.69
C ASN A 61 -3.27 -21.49 29.18
N GLY A 62 -2.11 -21.10 28.62
CA GLY A 62 -0.79 -21.56 29.04
C GLY A 62 -0.26 -20.92 30.34
N ALA A 63 -0.92 -19.87 30.84
CA ALA A 63 -0.61 -19.28 32.15
C ALA A 63 -1.50 -19.89 33.22
N ALA A 64 -0.98 -20.92 33.89
CA ALA A 64 -1.61 -21.61 35.00
C ALA A 64 -2.24 -20.63 36.02
N SER A 65 -3.55 -20.75 36.21
CA SER A 65 -4.26 -20.22 37.37
C SER A 65 -3.88 -21.08 38.59
N PRO A 66 -3.30 -20.51 39.68
CA PRO A 66 -3.13 -21.25 40.92
C PRO A 66 -4.50 -21.43 41.60
N ALA A 67 -4.66 -22.60 42.22
CA ALA A 67 -5.85 -23.15 42.86
C ALA A 67 -6.59 -22.19 43.83
N PRO A 68 -7.90 -22.39 44.08
CA PRO A 68 -8.72 -21.47 44.87
C PRO A 68 -8.45 -21.60 46.37
N ALA A 69 -8.04 -20.50 47.00
CA ALA A 69 -8.00 -20.36 48.46
C ALA A 69 -9.32 -19.78 49.00
N ARG A 70 -9.79 -20.39 50.08
CA ARG A 70 -11.02 -20.11 50.84
C ARG A 70 -11.13 -18.67 51.38
N ALA A 71 -12.36 -18.15 51.29
CA ALA A 71 -13.13 -17.37 52.28
C ALA A 71 -12.52 -16.15 53.00
N ALA A 72 -13.13 -14.97 52.80
CA ALA A 72 -13.54 -14.04 53.86
C ALA A 72 -14.58 -13.02 53.34
N ALA A 73 -15.54 -12.67 54.21
CA ALA A 73 -16.73 -11.85 53.98
C ALA A 73 -16.47 -10.33 54.21
N PRO A 74 -17.47 -9.43 54.00
CA PRO A 74 -17.28 -8.04 53.57
C PRO A 74 -17.37 -6.99 54.71
N SER A 75 -16.79 -5.79 54.51
CA SER A 75 -17.11 -4.60 55.32
C SER A 75 -16.66 -3.27 54.68
N GLY A 76 -17.51 -2.23 54.79
CA GLY A 76 -17.14 -0.80 54.75
C GLY A 76 -17.64 -0.03 53.52
N GLN A 77 -18.79 0.66 53.59
CA GLN A 77 -18.93 2.12 53.81
C GLN A 77 -18.31 2.94 52.66
N GLN A 78 -19.07 3.42 51.66
CA GLN A 78 -19.98 4.59 51.67
C GLN A 78 -19.30 5.88 52.15
N GLU A 79 -19.02 6.81 51.22
CA GLU A 79 -19.25 8.25 51.43
C GLU A 79 -19.27 9.02 50.10
N ASP A 80 -20.34 9.80 49.96
CA ASP A 80 -20.68 10.74 48.91
C ASP A 80 -19.80 11.99 48.98
N THR A 81 -19.42 12.56 47.83
CA THR A 81 -19.39 14.02 47.67
C THR A 81 -19.83 14.44 46.26
N LYS A 82 -20.87 15.28 46.29
CA LYS A 82 -21.41 16.17 45.26
C LYS A 82 -20.40 17.29 44.96
N ASP A 83 -20.51 17.90 43.79
CA ASP A 83 -20.43 19.37 43.52
C ASP A 83 -20.49 19.57 41.98
N GLU A 84 -21.59 20.16 41.47
CA GLU A 84 -21.74 21.58 41.04
C GLU A 84 -20.99 21.84 39.70
N GLU A 85 -21.72 21.83 38.57
CA GLU A 85 -22.26 23.03 37.88
C GLU A 85 -21.17 24.03 37.49
N ASP A 86 -20.92 24.22 36.18
CA ASP A 86 -20.98 25.58 35.62
C ASP A 86 -20.93 25.65 34.09
N GLU A 87 -21.43 26.80 33.65
CA GLU A 87 -22.04 27.18 32.38
C GLU A 87 -21.14 27.36 31.13
N GLU A 88 -21.84 27.27 29.99
CA GLU A 88 -21.76 28.08 28.77
C GLU A 88 -20.58 29.03 28.53
N ARG A 89 -20.04 28.98 27.29
CA ARG A 89 -20.08 30.13 26.34
C ARG A 89 -19.64 29.77 24.91
N LYS A 90 -20.40 30.31 23.97
CA LYS A 90 -20.19 30.33 22.51
C LYS A 90 -19.06 31.31 22.10
N VAL A 91 -18.49 31.09 20.92
CA VAL A 91 -18.38 32.03 19.77
C VAL A 91 -17.12 31.76 18.95
N ASP A 92 -17.35 31.75 17.64
CA ASP A 92 -16.46 31.50 16.51
C ASP A 92 -15.14 32.26 16.49
N LYS A 93 -14.11 31.61 15.94
CA LYS A 93 -13.09 32.19 15.04
C LYS A 93 -12.12 31.10 14.57
N ASP A 94 -12.16 30.83 13.28
CA ASP A 94 -11.03 30.33 12.49
C ASP A 94 -10.59 31.47 11.55
N PRO A 95 -9.41 31.46 10.90
CA PRO A 95 -8.31 30.50 11.01
C PRO A 95 -6.94 31.17 11.13
N THR A 96 -6.00 30.49 11.77
CA THR A 96 -4.59 30.29 11.33
C THR A 96 -3.75 29.91 12.55
N ARG A 97 -3.18 28.70 12.46
CA ARG A 97 -2.09 28.20 13.31
C ARG A 97 -2.31 28.38 14.83
N ARG A 98 -3.23 27.58 15.38
CA ARG A 98 -3.17 27.23 16.81
C ARG A 98 -1.88 26.45 17.06
N GLU A 99 -0.84 27.15 17.49
CA GLU A 99 0.18 26.52 18.31
C GLU A 99 -0.55 25.97 19.53
N SER A 100 -0.63 24.65 19.63
CA SER A 100 -1.21 23.99 20.79
C SER A 100 -0.45 24.50 22.01
N HIS A 101 -1.11 25.32 22.83
CA HIS A 101 -0.60 25.66 24.15
C HIS A 101 -0.38 24.34 24.89
N ALA A 102 0.86 23.87 24.91
CA ALA A 102 1.27 22.76 25.72
C ALA A 102 0.89 23.10 27.16
N SER A 103 -0.06 22.35 27.71
CA SER A 103 -0.47 22.49 29.10
C SER A 103 0.79 22.45 29.96
N LYS A 104 1.08 23.53 30.69
CA LYS A 104 2.33 23.74 31.44
C LYS A 104 2.54 22.79 32.63
N ASN A 105 1.81 21.66 32.69
CA ASN A 105 1.83 20.66 33.76
C ASN A 105 2.39 19.30 33.29
N THR A 106 3.33 19.28 32.36
CA THR A 106 4.02 18.02 31.98
C THR A 106 4.96 17.50 33.06
N SER A 107 5.32 18.32 34.06
CA SER A 107 6.18 17.92 35.19
C SER A 107 5.48 17.03 36.23
N ALA A 108 4.15 16.96 36.21
CA ALA A 108 3.36 16.14 37.14
C ALA A 108 3.03 14.75 36.60
N ARG A 109 3.34 14.45 35.32
CA ARG A 109 3.07 13.15 34.71
C ARG A 109 4.26 12.20 34.89
N PRO A 110 4.02 10.90 35.16
CA PRO A 110 5.10 9.94 35.24
C PRO A 110 5.81 9.84 33.88
N GLN A 111 7.15 9.80 33.90
CA GLN A 111 8.01 9.81 32.71
C GLN A 111 7.63 8.74 31.67
N LYS A 112 7.09 7.60 32.11
CA LYS A 112 6.60 6.53 31.24
C LYS A 112 5.41 6.95 30.36
N GLU A 113 4.50 7.76 30.90
CA GLU A 113 3.37 8.31 30.15
C GLU A 113 3.84 9.37 29.14
N VAL A 114 4.76 10.25 29.55
CA VAL A 114 5.37 11.24 28.65
C VAL A 114 6.09 10.55 27.48
N ASN A 115 6.82 9.46 27.75
CA ASN A 115 7.47 8.68 26.70
C ASN A 115 6.48 7.95 25.79
N ARG A 116 5.38 7.42 26.34
CA ARG A 116 4.31 6.80 25.55
C ARG A 116 3.62 7.81 24.65
N ASP A 117 3.28 8.98 25.16
CA ASP A 117 2.64 10.06 24.40
C ASP A 117 3.58 10.57 23.29
N LYS A 118 4.88 10.73 23.58
CA LYS A 118 5.90 11.06 22.56
C LYS A 118 5.99 10.00 21.47
N TRP A 119 5.94 8.72 21.82
CA TRP A 119 5.96 7.63 20.84
C TRP A 119 4.71 7.59 19.97
N ILE A 120 3.52 7.78 20.56
CA ILE A 120 2.25 7.85 19.82
C ILE A 120 2.24 9.07 18.89
N ALA A 121 2.70 10.23 19.37
CA ALA A 121 2.81 11.44 18.56
C ALA A 121 3.79 11.29 17.40
N ALA A 122 4.96 10.68 17.62
CA ALA A 122 5.93 10.39 16.58
C ALA A 122 5.36 9.45 15.50
N ARG A 123 4.66 8.38 15.91
CA ARG A 123 4.03 7.45 14.97
C ARG A 123 2.89 8.08 14.17
N ALA A 124 2.12 8.97 14.79
CA ALA A 124 1.06 9.73 14.13
C ALA A 124 1.62 10.77 13.13
N GLU A 125 2.78 11.37 13.42
CA GLU A 125 3.48 12.23 12.47
C GLU A 125 4.05 11.43 11.30
N GLU A 126 4.67 10.27 11.55
CA GLU A 126 5.15 9.35 10.51
C GLU A 126 4.04 8.92 9.56
N GLY A 127 2.85 8.60 10.09
CA GLY A 127 1.66 8.30 9.28
C GLY A 127 1.26 9.48 8.38
N ARG A 128 1.20 10.70 8.92
CA ARG A 128 0.90 11.91 8.15
C ARG A 128 1.95 12.21 7.07
N VAL A 129 3.23 11.94 7.34
CA VAL A 129 4.30 12.08 6.34
C VAL A 129 4.14 11.07 5.21
N ARG A 130 3.82 9.81 5.53
CA ARG A 130 3.54 8.77 4.51
C ARG A 130 2.34 9.14 3.65
N GLU A 131 1.24 9.61 4.24
CA GLU A 131 0.07 10.07 3.49
C GLU A 131 0.36 11.28 2.60
N ARG A 132 1.18 12.23 3.06
CA ARG A 132 1.63 13.35 2.22
C ARG A 132 2.48 12.87 1.05
N ALA A 133 3.36 11.89 1.29
CA ALA A 133 4.20 11.31 0.24
C ALA A 133 3.39 10.52 -0.79
N THR A 134 2.42 9.70 -0.37
CA THR A 134 1.52 8.99 -1.29
C THR A 134 0.68 9.97 -2.10
N LYS A 135 0.11 10.99 -1.46
CA LYS A 135 -0.66 12.05 -2.15
C LYS A 135 0.19 12.86 -3.13
N ALA A 136 1.46 13.13 -2.81
CA ALA A 136 2.39 13.78 -3.74
C ALA A 136 2.72 12.90 -4.95
N ARG A 137 2.96 11.60 -4.74
CA ARG A 137 3.18 10.63 -5.83
C ARG A 137 1.94 10.50 -6.72
N GLU A 138 0.75 10.46 -6.12
CA GLU A 138 -0.52 10.41 -6.87
C GLU A 138 -0.73 11.67 -7.72
N ARG A 139 -0.42 12.86 -7.17
CA ARG A 139 -0.45 14.12 -7.94
C ARG A 139 0.50 14.09 -9.14
N LEU A 140 1.71 13.59 -8.97
CA LEU A 140 2.66 13.45 -10.10
C LEU A 140 2.13 12.48 -11.16
N ARG A 141 1.53 11.35 -10.76
CA ARG A 141 0.91 10.40 -11.69
C ARG A 141 -0.30 10.99 -12.42
N ARG A 142 -1.13 11.78 -11.73
CA ARG A 142 -2.25 12.51 -12.35
C ARG A 142 -1.72 13.54 -13.36
N ASN A 143 -0.78 14.40 -12.97
CA ASN A 143 -0.17 15.38 -13.88
C ASN A 143 0.49 14.72 -15.10
N ALA A 144 1.10 13.54 -14.95
CA ALA A 144 1.68 12.80 -16.06
C ALA A 144 0.61 12.25 -17.03
N ARG A 145 -0.54 11.78 -16.50
CA ARG A 145 -1.69 11.38 -17.32
C ARG A 145 -2.31 12.59 -18.04
N ASP A 146 -2.52 13.69 -17.32
CA ASP A 146 -3.08 14.91 -17.88
C ASP A 146 -2.19 15.48 -18.99
N ARG A 147 -0.86 15.43 -18.82
CA ARG A 147 0.10 15.80 -19.88
C ARG A 147 0.02 14.88 -21.09
N LYS A 148 -0.18 13.57 -20.91
CA LYS A 148 -0.37 12.64 -22.03
C LYS A 148 -1.67 12.91 -22.78
N PHE A 149 -2.74 13.23 -22.06
CA PHE A 149 -4.01 13.64 -22.67
C PHE A 149 -3.88 14.95 -23.45
N GLN A 150 -3.25 15.97 -22.87
CA GLN A 150 -3.00 17.24 -23.57
C GLN A 150 -2.11 17.06 -24.81
N ALA A 151 -1.07 16.22 -24.74
CA ALA A 151 -0.23 15.93 -25.89
C ALA A 151 -0.96 15.12 -26.97
N ALA A 152 -1.92 14.26 -26.60
CA ALA A 152 -2.77 13.56 -27.57
C ALA A 152 -3.80 14.50 -28.22
N GLU A 153 -4.28 15.51 -27.48
CA GLU A 153 -5.21 16.53 -27.98
C GLU A 153 -4.53 17.52 -28.93
N GLU A 154 -3.27 17.90 -28.68
CA GLU A 154 -2.47 18.75 -29.59
C GLU A 154 -2.01 18.04 -30.87
N VAL A 155 -1.99 16.70 -30.90
CA VAL A 155 -1.55 15.89 -32.06
C VAL A 155 -2.74 15.38 -32.88
N ALA A 156 -3.97 15.85 -32.64
CA ALA A 156 -5.08 15.64 -33.56
C ALA A 156 -4.80 16.40 -34.88
N PRO A 157 -4.54 15.72 -36.00
CA PRO A 157 -4.10 16.38 -37.22
C PRO A 157 -5.26 17.12 -37.88
N ALA A 158 -5.06 18.41 -38.15
CA ALA A 158 -5.82 19.15 -39.13
C ALA A 158 -5.67 18.49 -40.51
N GLU A 159 -6.81 18.35 -41.19
CA GLU A 159 -6.99 17.81 -42.54
C GLU A 159 -5.85 18.09 -43.53
N ALA A 160 -5.37 17.04 -44.21
CA ALA A 160 -4.84 17.11 -45.56
C ALA A 160 -5.10 15.79 -46.31
N PRO A 161 -5.25 15.82 -47.65
CA PRO A 161 -6.21 14.98 -48.36
C PRO A 161 -5.66 13.63 -48.83
N ALA A 162 -6.63 12.76 -49.10
CA ALA A 162 -6.54 11.41 -49.64
C ALA A 162 -5.55 11.23 -50.80
N GLN A 163 -4.67 10.24 -50.64
CA GLN A 163 -4.23 9.39 -51.74
C GLN A 163 -4.36 7.93 -51.30
N ALA A 164 -5.15 7.21 -52.08
CA ALA A 164 -5.36 5.79 -51.97
C ALA A 164 -4.15 5.07 -52.58
N ASP A 165 -3.63 4.07 -51.87
CA ASP A 165 -3.04 2.89 -52.48
C ASP A 165 -3.48 1.68 -51.66
N GLU A 166 -4.16 0.77 -52.36
CA GLU A 166 -4.59 -0.53 -51.88
C GLU A 166 -3.37 -1.45 -51.77
N ASP A 167 -3.12 -2.04 -50.60
CA ASP A 167 -2.51 -3.36 -50.52
C ASP A 167 -2.73 -4.03 -49.14
N LYS A 168 -3.42 -5.17 -49.19
CA LYS A 168 -3.43 -6.31 -48.24
C LYS A 168 -3.16 -6.04 -46.75
N ALA A 169 -4.24 -5.86 -45.98
CA ALA A 169 -4.23 -6.03 -44.54
C ALA A 169 -4.28 -7.53 -44.16
N ALA A 170 -3.11 -8.12 -43.91
CA ALA A 170 -2.99 -9.23 -42.99
C ALA A 170 -3.12 -8.69 -41.55
N ALA A 171 -3.86 -9.43 -40.71
CA ALA A 171 -4.03 -9.11 -39.30
C ALA A 171 -2.67 -8.84 -38.61
N PRO A 172 -2.51 -7.76 -37.83
CA PRO A 172 -1.35 -7.63 -36.98
C PRO A 172 -1.53 -8.61 -35.81
N GLU A 173 -0.88 -9.76 -35.90
CA GLU A 173 -0.48 -10.47 -34.69
C GLU A 173 0.33 -9.49 -33.84
N GLU A 174 -0.20 -9.14 -32.67
CA GLU A 174 0.53 -8.48 -31.60
C GLU A 174 1.69 -9.38 -31.20
N LYS A 175 2.80 -9.25 -31.92
CA LYS A 175 4.10 -9.68 -31.40
C LYS A 175 4.33 -8.85 -30.15
N PRO A 176 4.63 -9.47 -28.99
CA PRO A 176 5.06 -8.72 -27.84
C PRO A 176 6.23 -7.86 -28.29
N LEU A 177 6.11 -6.54 -28.08
CA LEU A 177 7.22 -5.61 -28.10
C LEU A 177 8.21 -6.13 -27.07
N LYS A 178 9.06 -7.06 -27.48
CA LYS A 178 10.39 -7.20 -26.92
C LYS A 178 10.97 -5.81 -27.10
N ARG A 179 10.96 -5.02 -26.03
CA ARG A 179 11.89 -3.93 -25.87
C ARG A 179 13.24 -4.59 -26.09
N ASP A 180 13.75 -4.51 -27.30
CA ASP A 180 15.13 -4.80 -27.57
C ASP A 180 15.88 -3.87 -26.62
N LEU A 181 16.33 -4.44 -25.49
CA LEU A 181 17.33 -3.86 -24.61
C LEU A 181 18.65 -3.85 -25.38
N GLY A 182 18.66 -3.11 -26.49
CA GLY A 182 19.82 -2.73 -27.27
C GLY A 182 20.71 -1.78 -26.49
N LEU A 183 20.98 -2.10 -25.23
CA LEU A 183 22.10 -1.59 -24.46
C LEU A 183 23.34 -2.32 -24.98
N ALA A 184 23.74 -2.02 -26.21
CA ALA A 184 25.17 -2.03 -26.50
C ALA A 184 25.81 -1.23 -25.36
N GLU A 185 26.60 -1.88 -24.50
CA GLU A 185 27.10 -1.28 -23.28
C GLU A 185 27.73 0.07 -23.60
N SER A 186 27.01 1.15 -23.25
CA SER A 186 27.46 2.50 -23.52
C SER A 186 28.85 2.66 -22.92
N ALA A 187 29.75 3.34 -23.62
CA ALA A 187 31.08 3.64 -23.11
C ALA A 187 31.01 4.29 -21.70
N ALA A 188 29.96 5.07 -21.44
CA ALA A 188 29.68 5.66 -20.12
C ALA A 188 29.35 4.61 -19.04
N ALA A 189 28.68 3.51 -19.37
CA ALA A 189 28.42 2.43 -18.42
C ALA A 189 29.69 1.65 -18.09
N LYS A 190 30.59 1.47 -19.05
CA LYS A 190 31.89 0.82 -18.82
C LYS A 190 32.80 1.69 -17.95
N GLU A 191 32.89 2.98 -18.27
CA GLU A 191 33.62 3.96 -17.44
C GLU A 191 33.04 4.03 -16.03
N GLY A 192 31.71 4.05 -15.91
CA GLY A 192 31.01 4.03 -14.62
C GLY A 192 31.30 2.77 -13.80
N ALA A 193 31.25 1.59 -14.42
CA ALA A 193 31.57 0.32 -13.77
C ALA A 193 33.01 0.32 -13.25
N GLN A 194 33.95 0.84 -14.04
CA GLN A 194 35.35 0.95 -13.67
C GLN A 194 35.56 1.92 -12.49
N GLY A 195 34.87 3.08 -12.49
CA GLY A 195 34.88 4.03 -11.38
C GLY A 195 34.32 3.45 -10.07
N ILE A 196 33.23 2.67 -10.15
CA ILE A 196 32.71 1.96 -8.97
C ILE A 196 33.69 0.88 -8.50
N ALA A 197 34.29 0.11 -9.40
CA ALA A 197 35.29 -0.91 -9.05
C ALA A 197 36.51 -0.30 -8.34
N ASP A 198 37.01 0.84 -8.84
CA ASP A 198 38.11 1.57 -8.21
C ASP A 198 37.75 2.01 -6.78
N ARG A 199 36.54 2.54 -6.58
CA ARG A 199 36.03 2.90 -5.24
C ARG A 199 35.94 1.68 -4.33
N VAL A 200 35.42 0.55 -4.82
CA VAL A 200 35.34 -0.70 -4.05
C VAL A 200 36.75 -1.22 -3.68
N ASN A 201 37.72 -1.12 -4.58
CA ASN A 201 39.10 -1.51 -4.30
C ASN A 201 39.75 -0.61 -3.25
N CYS A 202 39.46 0.69 -3.22
CA CYS A 202 39.92 1.61 -2.17
C CYS A 202 39.40 1.23 -0.77
N LEU A 203 38.24 0.55 -0.68
CA LEU A 203 37.70 0.09 0.61
C LEU A 203 38.50 -1.06 1.23
N LYS A 204 39.35 -1.76 0.46
CA LYS A 204 40.20 -2.84 0.99
C LYS A 204 41.18 -2.32 2.04
N GLU A 205 41.57 -1.05 1.96
CA GLU A 205 42.50 -0.40 2.89
C GLU A 205 41.85 -0.02 4.24
N ARG A 206 40.52 -0.10 4.39
CA ARG A 206 39.83 0.19 5.65
C ARG A 206 39.99 -0.98 6.63
N SER A 207 40.54 -0.69 7.81
CA SER A 207 40.77 -1.69 8.88
C SER A 207 39.53 -2.04 9.70
N ASN A 208 38.56 -1.12 9.80
CA ASN A 208 37.31 -1.36 10.55
C ASN A 208 36.24 -1.98 9.65
N ALA A 209 35.78 -3.20 9.98
CA ALA A 209 34.78 -3.94 9.22
C ALA A 209 33.41 -3.23 9.16
N ALA A 210 32.99 -2.55 10.23
CA ALA A 210 31.71 -1.84 10.27
C ALA A 210 31.71 -0.60 9.37
N GLU A 211 32.80 0.17 9.40
CA GLU A 211 33.00 1.32 8.51
C GLU A 211 33.17 0.88 7.06
N LYS A 212 33.90 -0.23 6.82
CA LYS A 212 34.06 -0.83 5.50
C LYS A 212 32.71 -1.25 4.91
N ARG A 213 31.84 -1.88 5.70
CA ARG A 213 30.47 -2.23 5.29
C ARG A 213 29.63 -0.98 4.97
N ALA A 214 29.63 0.02 5.85
CA ALA A 214 28.85 1.24 5.63
C ALA A 214 29.29 1.98 4.36
N ALA A 215 30.61 2.10 4.15
CA ALA A 215 31.18 2.71 2.94
C ALA A 215 30.92 1.86 1.69
N LEU A 216 30.98 0.53 1.79
CA LEU A 216 30.64 -0.39 0.70
C LEU A 216 29.19 -0.22 0.27
N LEU A 217 28.24 -0.23 1.21
CA LEU A 217 26.84 0.01 0.91
C LEU A 217 26.63 1.38 0.26
N ARG A 218 27.29 2.43 0.77
CA ARG A 218 27.24 3.76 0.16
C ARG A 218 27.74 3.75 -1.29
N VAL A 219 28.84 3.07 -1.59
CA VAL A 219 29.39 2.95 -2.95
C VAL A 219 28.41 2.22 -3.87
N LEU A 220 27.89 1.08 -3.42
CA LEU A 220 27.00 0.23 -4.23
C LEU A 220 25.62 0.84 -4.46
N THR A 221 25.13 1.71 -3.56
CA THR A 221 23.84 2.41 -3.74
C THR A 221 23.99 3.83 -4.30
N GLY A 222 25.20 4.27 -4.64
CA GLY A 222 25.43 5.65 -5.09
C GLY A 222 25.16 6.71 -4.00
N GLY A 223 25.26 6.32 -2.72
CA GLY A 223 24.98 7.16 -1.56
C GLY A 223 23.50 7.42 -1.31
N LYS A 224 22.62 6.67 -1.98
CA LYS A 224 21.17 6.79 -1.84
C LYS A 224 20.65 5.82 -0.78
N GLU A 225 19.68 6.27 0.02
CA GLU A 225 19.05 5.44 1.05
C GLU A 225 18.01 4.48 0.46
N GLU A 226 17.23 4.87 -0.56
CA GLU A 226 16.06 4.08 -1.02
C GLU A 226 15.66 4.29 -2.51
N TYR A 227 16.60 4.24 -3.46
CA TYR A 227 16.26 4.60 -4.86
C TYR A 227 16.61 3.60 -5.94
N TYR A 228 17.16 2.44 -5.56
CA TYR A 228 17.47 1.39 -6.52
C TYR A 228 16.70 0.13 -6.11
N THR A 229 16.01 -0.49 -7.07
CA THR A 229 15.29 -1.75 -6.84
C THR A 229 16.19 -2.99 -6.84
N PHE A 230 17.49 -2.83 -7.14
CA PHE A 230 18.48 -3.91 -7.09
C PHE A 230 19.02 -4.13 -5.68
N GLU A 231 19.50 -5.34 -5.41
CA GLU A 231 20.27 -5.62 -4.20
C GLU A 231 21.74 -5.19 -4.39
N PRO A 232 22.44 -4.66 -3.36
CA PRO A 232 23.86 -4.32 -3.47
C PRO A 232 24.74 -5.52 -3.90
N SER A 233 24.27 -6.74 -3.66
CA SER A 233 24.86 -8.00 -4.14
C SER A 233 24.88 -8.10 -5.67
N ASP A 234 23.87 -7.55 -6.36
CA ASP A 234 23.75 -7.58 -7.83
C ASP A 234 24.82 -6.72 -8.50
N VAL A 235 25.13 -5.56 -7.92
CA VAL A 235 26.22 -4.69 -8.39
C VAL A 235 27.57 -5.40 -8.25
N LEU A 236 27.82 -6.05 -7.11
CA LEU A 236 29.06 -6.81 -6.93
C LEU A 236 29.17 -7.96 -7.94
N ARG A 237 28.07 -8.68 -8.20
CA ARG A 237 28.04 -9.76 -9.19
C ARG A 237 28.31 -9.23 -10.61
N ASP A 238 27.65 -8.15 -11.03
CA ASP A 238 27.87 -7.53 -12.34
C ASP A 238 29.32 -7.03 -12.50
N LEU A 239 29.94 -6.47 -11.45
CA LEU A 239 31.36 -6.09 -11.47
C LEU A 239 32.31 -7.30 -11.56
N LYS A 240 31.97 -8.41 -10.91
CA LYS A 240 32.73 -9.66 -10.99
C LYS A 240 32.62 -10.28 -12.38
N ASP A 241 31.41 -10.31 -12.96
CA ASP A 241 31.16 -10.86 -14.29
C ASP A 241 31.88 -10.06 -15.38
N ARG A 242 32.11 -8.77 -15.14
CA ARG A 242 32.96 -7.89 -15.98
C ARG A 242 34.47 -8.10 -15.77
N GLY A 243 34.89 -8.87 -14.78
CA GLY A 243 36.30 -9.06 -14.44
C GLY A 243 36.97 -7.84 -13.81
N LEU A 244 36.21 -6.92 -13.20
CA LEU A 244 36.74 -5.69 -12.59
C LEU A 244 37.09 -5.85 -11.10
N LEU A 245 36.86 -7.03 -10.52
CA LEU A 245 37.15 -7.33 -9.12
C LEU A 245 38.23 -8.43 -9.03
N ASP A 246 39.44 -8.04 -8.66
CA ASP A 246 40.64 -8.89 -8.67
C ASP A 246 40.74 -9.89 -7.49
N GLY A 247 39.71 -9.98 -6.64
CA GLY A 247 39.68 -10.90 -5.49
C GLY A 247 39.06 -10.29 -4.24
N GLY A 248 38.63 -11.16 -3.32
CA GLY A 248 37.88 -10.78 -2.10
C GLY A 248 36.38 -10.54 -2.34
N PHE A 249 35.85 -11.01 -3.46
CA PHE A 249 34.42 -10.91 -3.78
C PHE A 249 33.53 -11.59 -2.72
N ASP A 250 33.92 -12.79 -2.28
CA ASP A 250 33.16 -13.53 -1.27
C ASP A 250 33.17 -12.80 0.10
N ASP A 251 34.29 -12.17 0.45
CA ASP A 251 34.39 -11.33 1.65
C ASP A 251 33.52 -10.07 1.55
N LEU A 252 33.45 -9.45 0.37
CA LEU A 252 32.59 -8.29 0.11
C LEU A 252 31.11 -8.69 0.17
N LEU A 253 30.74 -9.83 -0.42
CA LEU A 253 29.38 -10.38 -0.31
C LEU A 253 29.02 -10.70 1.14
N ALA A 254 29.94 -11.31 1.90
CA ALA A 254 29.73 -11.61 3.31
C ALA A 254 29.55 -10.33 4.14
N LEU A 255 30.30 -9.26 3.83
CA LEU A 255 30.14 -7.95 4.46
C LEU A 255 28.78 -7.31 4.16
N VAL A 256 28.28 -7.44 2.94
CA VAL A 256 26.93 -6.96 2.56
C VAL A 256 25.84 -7.77 3.26
N ALA A 257 26.00 -9.10 3.31
CA ALA A 257 25.03 -10.03 3.90
C ALA A 257 24.97 -9.98 5.43
N GLN A 258 26.01 -9.49 6.11
CA GLN A 258 25.97 -9.28 7.56
C GLN A 258 24.81 -8.33 7.92
N ALA A 259 23.87 -8.84 8.72
CA ALA A 259 22.84 -8.02 9.36
C ALA A 259 23.53 -6.91 10.17
N ALA A 260 23.02 -5.69 10.07
CA ALA A 260 23.62 -4.53 10.73
C ALA A 260 23.94 -4.87 12.20
N PRO A 261 25.21 -4.76 12.65
CA PRO A 261 25.48 -4.91 14.08
C PRO A 261 24.66 -3.85 14.81
N PRO A 262 24.08 -4.17 15.98
CA PRO A 262 23.32 -3.20 16.75
C PRO A 262 24.23 -2.00 17.01
N SER A 263 23.82 -0.81 16.57
CA SER A 263 24.53 0.44 16.80
C SER A 263 24.48 0.77 18.28
N LYS A 264 25.23 0.06 19.11
CA LYS A 264 25.70 0.64 20.36
C LYS A 264 26.81 1.61 19.96
N PRO A 265 26.62 2.94 20.11
CA PRO A 265 27.75 3.84 19.97
C PRO A 265 28.77 3.37 21.01
N ALA A 266 29.90 2.82 20.55
CA ALA A 266 31.05 2.68 21.43
C ALA A 266 31.36 4.11 21.90
N GLU A 267 31.29 4.35 23.21
CA GLU A 267 31.76 5.59 23.81
C GLU A 267 33.25 5.73 23.49
N VAL A 268 33.54 6.40 22.37
CA VAL A 268 34.90 6.77 22.01
C VAL A 268 35.29 7.91 22.95
N PRO A 269 36.34 7.77 23.78
CA PRO A 269 36.78 8.84 24.67
C PRO A 269 37.06 10.11 23.87
N ALA A 270 36.50 11.24 24.30
CA ALA A 270 36.57 12.52 23.59
C ALA A 270 38.01 12.97 23.26
N GLU A 271 38.99 12.54 24.05
CA GLU A 271 40.42 12.86 23.87
C GLU A 271 41.08 12.14 22.68
N GLY A 272 40.54 11.00 22.22
CA GLY A 272 41.06 10.26 21.07
C GLY A 272 40.50 10.73 19.71
N TRP A 273 39.35 11.40 19.71
CA TRP A 273 38.61 11.75 18.49
C TRP A 273 39.35 12.80 17.66
N ALA A 274 39.92 13.83 18.30
CA ALA A 274 40.64 14.90 17.61
C ALA A 274 41.95 14.42 16.96
N ALA A 275 42.64 13.44 17.58
CA ALA A 275 43.86 12.85 17.03
C ALA A 275 43.56 11.90 15.86
N GLY A 276 42.47 11.11 15.96
CA GLY A 276 41.98 10.27 14.87
C GLY A 276 41.47 11.09 13.68
N ALA A 277 40.72 12.16 13.93
CA ALA A 277 40.17 13.05 12.90
C ALA A 277 41.29 13.79 12.13
N LYS A 278 42.36 14.24 12.80
CA LYS A 278 43.52 14.86 12.13
C LYS A 278 44.34 13.88 11.28
N LYS A 279 44.39 12.60 11.65
CA LYS A 279 45.05 11.56 10.84
C LYS A 279 44.20 11.13 9.64
N ALA A 280 42.87 11.15 9.80
CA ALA A 280 41.91 10.83 8.74
C ALA A 280 41.75 11.98 7.72
N SER A 281 41.88 13.25 8.13
CA SER A 281 41.67 14.41 7.25
C SER A 281 42.74 14.60 6.17
N GLY A 282 43.84 13.82 6.20
CA GLY A 282 44.92 13.91 5.21
C GLY A 282 44.82 12.93 4.05
N ILE A 283 43.93 11.93 4.12
CA ILE A 283 43.77 10.91 3.08
C ILE A 283 42.43 11.16 2.40
N GLU A 284 42.46 11.87 1.27
CA GLU A 284 41.28 12.10 0.45
C GLU A 284 40.92 10.80 -0.30
N ARG A 285 40.07 9.98 0.31
CA ARG A 285 39.71 8.67 -0.26
C ARG A 285 38.70 8.80 -1.39
N LEU A 286 38.80 7.91 -2.37
CA LEU A 286 37.93 7.90 -3.54
C LEU A 286 36.46 7.63 -3.20
N ASP A 287 36.15 6.89 -2.14
CA ASP A 287 34.78 6.57 -1.70
C ASP A 287 34.07 7.76 -1.02
N ASP A 288 34.82 8.74 -0.52
CA ASP A 288 34.26 9.96 0.09
C ASP A 288 33.96 11.07 -0.94
N LYS A 289 34.47 10.93 -2.17
CA LYS A 289 34.23 11.89 -3.28
C LYS A 289 32.79 11.75 -3.81
N PRO A 290 32.17 12.85 -4.28
CA PRO A 290 30.86 12.77 -4.95
C PRO A 290 30.92 11.81 -6.14
N PHE A 291 29.79 11.14 -6.42
CA PHE A 291 29.70 10.22 -7.56
C PHE A 291 29.77 10.98 -8.88
N LYS A 292 30.45 10.39 -9.86
CA LYS A 292 30.48 10.88 -11.24
C LYS A 292 29.19 10.50 -11.95
N GLU A 293 28.82 11.24 -13.00
CA GLU A 293 27.63 10.95 -13.80
C GLU A 293 27.67 9.54 -14.43
N ALA A 294 28.86 9.11 -14.90
CA ALA A 294 29.08 7.78 -15.44
C ALA A 294 28.80 6.66 -14.42
N GLU A 295 29.22 6.84 -13.17
CA GLU A 295 28.96 5.90 -12.07
C GLU A 295 27.46 5.80 -11.76
N GLY A 296 26.77 6.95 -11.75
CA GLY A 296 25.31 6.98 -11.58
C GLY A 296 24.55 6.35 -12.76
N PHE A 297 25.05 6.50 -13.99
CA PHE A 297 24.50 5.86 -15.17
C PHE A 297 24.69 4.33 -15.12
N TYR A 298 25.86 3.87 -14.69
CA TYR A 298 26.13 2.44 -14.49
C TYR A 298 25.15 1.82 -13.48
N LEU A 299 24.97 2.43 -12.30
CA LEU A 299 24.03 1.90 -11.29
C LEU A 299 22.60 1.82 -11.81
N LYS A 300 22.14 2.81 -12.61
CA LYS A 300 20.83 2.74 -13.28
C LYS A 300 20.76 1.59 -14.30
N SER A 301 21.84 1.34 -15.04
CA SER A 301 21.86 0.22 -15.99
C SER A 301 21.76 -1.13 -15.29
N VAL A 302 22.35 -1.27 -14.09
CA VAL A 302 22.20 -2.48 -13.26
C VAL A 302 20.76 -2.61 -12.76
N GLU A 303 20.12 -1.50 -12.36
CA GLU A 303 18.71 -1.47 -11.99
C GLU A 303 17.81 -1.95 -13.13
N GLU A 304 17.97 -1.40 -14.33
CA GLU A 304 17.20 -1.80 -15.51
C GLU A 304 17.37 -3.28 -15.84
N LYS A 305 18.60 -3.82 -15.74
CA LYS A 305 18.86 -5.26 -15.90
C LYS A 305 18.14 -6.09 -14.83
N SER A 306 18.19 -5.67 -13.57
CA SER A 306 17.53 -6.39 -12.47
C SER A 306 16.00 -6.40 -12.61
N MET A 307 15.42 -5.28 -13.04
CA MET A 307 13.99 -5.16 -13.31
C MET A 307 13.57 -6.03 -14.49
N ALA A 308 14.36 -6.04 -15.58
CA ALA A 308 14.09 -6.90 -16.72
C ALA A 308 14.15 -8.40 -16.37
N ALA A 309 15.08 -8.80 -15.50
CA ALA A 309 15.16 -10.17 -14.99
C ALA A 309 13.94 -10.52 -14.13
N ALA A 310 13.50 -9.61 -13.25
CA ALA A 310 12.31 -9.80 -12.43
C ALA A 310 11.02 -9.86 -13.26
N GLU A 311 10.89 -9.03 -14.30
CA GLU A 311 9.77 -9.08 -15.25
C GLU A 311 9.73 -10.41 -16.01
N ALA A 312 10.88 -10.93 -16.45
CA ALA A 312 10.98 -12.25 -17.09
C ALA A 312 10.62 -13.40 -16.13
N GLU A 313 11.01 -13.29 -14.85
CA GLU A 313 10.62 -14.28 -13.83
C GLU A 313 9.12 -14.25 -13.55
N LEU A 314 8.52 -13.05 -13.51
CA LEU A 314 7.07 -12.87 -13.37
C LEU A 314 6.33 -13.52 -14.55
N GLU A 315 6.74 -13.24 -15.79
CA GLU A 315 6.15 -13.83 -17.00
C GLU A 315 6.25 -15.38 -16.96
N ALA A 316 7.40 -15.92 -16.54
CA ALA A 316 7.57 -17.36 -16.38
C ALA A 316 6.67 -17.95 -15.27
N ALA A 317 6.47 -17.22 -14.16
CA ALA A 317 5.58 -17.62 -13.09
C ALA A 317 4.10 -17.59 -13.52
N GLU A 318 3.69 -16.58 -14.28
CA GLU A 318 2.36 -16.46 -14.86
C GLU A 318 2.09 -17.58 -15.86
N ALA A 319 3.05 -17.91 -16.73
CA ALA A 319 2.94 -19.05 -17.63
C ALA A 319 2.74 -20.38 -16.86
N ARG A 320 3.52 -20.61 -15.79
CA ARG A 320 3.37 -21.78 -14.92
C ARG A 320 2.00 -21.82 -14.23
N LEU A 321 1.49 -20.67 -13.78
CA LEU A 321 0.17 -20.57 -13.18
C LEU A 321 -0.91 -20.91 -14.22
N GLY A 322 -0.81 -20.38 -15.44
CA GLY A 322 -1.71 -20.69 -16.55
C GLY A 322 -1.74 -22.18 -16.90
N GLU A 323 -0.58 -22.86 -16.91
CA GLU A 323 -0.52 -24.31 -17.05
C GLU A 323 -1.24 -25.06 -15.92
N LEU A 324 -1.06 -24.63 -14.67
CA LEU A 324 -1.68 -25.27 -13.52
C LEU A 324 -3.20 -25.08 -13.51
N VAL A 325 -3.67 -23.88 -13.87
CA VAL A 325 -5.10 -23.58 -14.05
C VAL A 325 -5.67 -24.46 -15.16
N SER A 326 -5.02 -24.51 -16.32
CA SER A 326 -5.45 -25.39 -17.43
C SER A 326 -5.51 -26.87 -17.04
N LYS A 327 -4.52 -27.36 -16.25
CA LYS A 327 -4.51 -28.73 -15.70
C LYS A 327 -5.65 -28.95 -14.69
N ALA A 328 -5.98 -27.96 -13.88
CA ALA A 328 -7.11 -28.03 -12.95
C ALA A 328 -8.44 -28.05 -13.69
N GLU A 329 -8.64 -27.14 -14.65
CA GLU A 329 -9.83 -27.08 -15.49
C GLU A 329 -10.02 -28.36 -16.31
N ALA A 330 -8.95 -28.98 -16.83
CA ALA A 330 -9.06 -30.28 -17.51
C ALA A 330 -9.52 -31.41 -16.56
N ARG A 331 -9.17 -31.35 -15.27
CA ARG A 331 -9.61 -32.31 -14.25
C ARG A 331 -11.07 -32.08 -13.85
N PHE A 332 -11.47 -30.82 -13.63
CA PHE A 332 -12.84 -30.48 -13.25
C PHE A 332 -13.82 -30.54 -14.42
N GLY A 333 -13.39 -30.16 -15.62
CA GLY A 333 -14.14 -30.29 -16.87
C GLY A 333 -14.50 -31.74 -17.18
N ARG A 334 -13.60 -32.71 -16.91
CA ARG A 334 -13.91 -34.14 -17.02
C ARG A 334 -14.95 -34.63 -16.01
N LEU A 335 -15.05 -34.00 -14.83
CA LEU A 335 -16.06 -34.35 -13.83
C LEU A 335 -17.44 -33.78 -14.20
N ASN A 336 -17.48 -32.64 -14.90
CA ASN A 336 -18.74 -32.02 -15.35
C ASN A 336 -19.21 -32.48 -16.73
N SER A 337 -18.31 -32.96 -17.61
CA SER A 337 -18.65 -33.52 -18.93
C SER A 337 -18.87 -35.03 -18.94
N GLY A 338 -18.84 -35.67 -17.76
CA GLY A 338 -19.41 -36.99 -17.56
C GLY A 338 -20.92 -36.92 -17.75
N THR A 339 -21.33 -36.97 -19.01
CA THR A 339 -22.70 -37.23 -19.43
C THR A 339 -23.26 -38.39 -18.61
N SER A 340 -24.37 -38.06 -17.97
CA SER A 340 -25.25 -38.90 -17.22
C SER A 340 -25.94 -39.94 -18.12
N ASP A 341 -25.21 -40.94 -18.61
CA ASP A 341 -25.85 -42.09 -19.28
C ASP A 341 -25.59 -43.44 -18.61
N ASP A 342 -24.59 -43.58 -17.72
CA ASP A 342 -24.33 -44.87 -17.04
C ASP A 342 -24.04 -44.79 -15.53
N PHE A 343 -24.19 -43.62 -14.90
CA PHE A 343 -24.12 -43.55 -13.44
C PHE A 343 -25.43 -44.04 -12.82
N LYS A 344 -25.56 -45.36 -12.70
CA LYS A 344 -26.59 -45.99 -11.87
C LYS A 344 -26.42 -45.45 -10.46
N PRO A 345 -27.35 -44.62 -9.95
CA PRO A 345 -27.18 -44.02 -8.64
C PRO A 345 -27.03 -45.15 -7.61
N PRO A 346 -26.07 -45.07 -6.67
CA PRO A 346 -26.05 -46.00 -5.55
C PRO A 346 -27.44 -45.99 -4.91
N PRO A 347 -27.95 -47.14 -4.45
CA PRO A 347 -29.32 -47.27 -3.97
C PRO A 347 -29.58 -46.13 -2.99
N ARG A 348 -30.48 -45.23 -3.40
CA ARG A 348 -30.96 -44.13 -2.57
C ARG A 348 -31.36 -44.75 -1.24
N ARG A 349 -30.56 -44.51 -0.21
CA ARG A 349 -31.07 -44.56 1.15
C ARG A 349 -32.21 -43.56 1.13
N GLN A 350 -33.44 -44.06 1.25
CA GLN A 350 -34.63 -43.24 1.41
C GLN A 350 -34.44 -42.44 2.69
N VAL A 351 -33.78 -41.29 2.57
CA VAL A 351 -33.98 -40.21 3.52
C VAL A 351 -35.30 -39.61 3.07
N SER A 352 -36.34 -39.93 3.82
CA SER A 352 -37.65 -39.30 3.73
C SER A 352 -37.48 -37.82 3.48
N GLY A 353 -38.14 -37.33 2.43
CA GLY A 353 -38.23 -35.90 2.15
C GLY A 353 -39.03 -35.23 3.25
N GLU A 354 -38.35 -34.85 4.32
CA GLU A 354 -38.66 -33.60 5.00
C GLU A 354 -37.77 -32.56 4.33
N GLU A 355 -38.40 -31.72 3.51
CA GLU A 355 -37.86 -30.40 3.21
C GLU A 355 -37.43 -29.81 4.56
N HIS A 356 -36.15 -29.54 4.76
CA HIS A 356 -35.68 -28.68 5.84
C HIS A 356 -36.25 -27.28 5.55
N ARG A 357 -37.54 -27.10 5.85
CA ARG A 357 -38.06 -25.80 6.27
C ARG A 357 -37.21 -25.45 7.47
N VAL A 358 -36.31 -24.49 7.27
CA VAL A 358 -35.68 -23.79 8.39
C VAL A 358 -36.86 -23.33 9.24
N ASP A 359 -36.95 -23.85 10.47
CA ASP A 359 -38.02 -23.50 11.38
C ASP A 359 -37.83 -22.04 11.74
N GLU A 360 -38.53 -21.15 11.02
CA GLU A 360 -38.37 -19.69 11.13
C GLU A 360 -38.64 -19.24 12.58
N GLU A 361 -39.47 -19.97 13.32
CA GLU A 361 -39.70 -19.75 14.75
C GLU A 361 -38.49 -20.10 15.63
N GLU A 362 -37.70 -21.13 15.27
CA GLU A 362 -36.47 -21.46 16.00
C GLU A 362 -35.34 -20.46 15.69
N ALA A 363 -35.30 -19.95 14.45
CA ALA A 363 -34.41 -18.86 14.05
C ALA A 363 -34.77 -17.54 14.77
N GLU A 364 -36.06 -17.14 14.81
CA GLU A 364 -36.53 -15.97 15.55
C GLU A 364 -36.28 -16.10 17.05
N ARG A 365 -36.47 -17.30 17.62
CA ARG A 365 -36.20 -17.54 19.04
C ARG A 365 -34.72 -17.42 19.38
N LEU A 366 -33.83 -17.90 18.51
CA LEU A 366 -32.39 -17.75 18.68
C LEU A 366 -31.93 -16.30 18.48
N GLU A 367 -32.56 -15.55 17.57
CA GLU A 367 -32.32 -14.12 17.38
C GLU A 367 -32.80 -13.32 18.60
N ALA A 368 -33.99 -13.60 19.12
CA ALA A 368 -34.50 -13.00 20.36
C ALA A 368 -33.67 -13.34 21.62
N GLN A 369 -33.02 -14.51 21.65
CA GLN A 369 -32.08 -14.87 22.72
C GLN A 369 -30.71 -14.19 22.60
N HIS A 370 -30.34 -13.74 21.40
CA HIS A 370 -29.01 -13.18 21.12
C HIS A 370 -29.02 -11.71 20.71
N ASP A 371 -30.18 -11.06 20.63
CA ASP A 371 -30.31 -9.64 20.36
C ASP A 371 -29.66 -8.82 21.51
N PRO A 372 -28.47 -8.23 21.28
CA PRO A 372 -27.72 -7.54 22.32
C PRO A 372 -28.35 -6.17 22.68
N ASP A 373 -29.39 -5.75 21.97
CA ASP A 373 -30.04 -4.45 22.14
C ASP A 373 -31.30 -4.50 23.01
N ALA A 374 -31.92 -5.67 23.22
CA ALA A 374 -33.14 -5.82 24.05
C ALA A 374 -32.95 -5.54 25.55
N HIS A 375 -31.70 -5.47 26.03
CA HIS A 375 -31.37 -5.13 27.43
C HIS A 375 -30.57 -3.84 27.58
N ARG A 376 -30.46 -3.03 26.51
CA ARG A 376 -29.69 -1.78 26.51
C ARG A 376 -30.55 -0.55 26.77
N GLU A 377 -31.46 -0.63 27.73
CA GLU A 377 -31.99 0.57 28.39
C GLU A 377 -30.89 1.16 29.31
N SER A 378 -29.95 1.85 28.68
CA SER A 378 -28.89 2.60 29.34
C SER A 378 -29.50 3.80 30.08
N ARG A 379 -29.93 3.57 31.32
CA ARG A 379 -30.01 4.64 32.32
C ARG A 379 -28.61 5.23 32.49
N GLY A 380 -28.45 6.48 32.07
CA GLY A 380 -27.18 7.19 31.97
C GLY A 380 -26.29 6.99 33.20
N SER A 381 -25.24 6.20 33.05
CA SER A 381 -24.23 6.02 34.09
C SER A 381 -23.04 6.92 33.80
N LYS A 382 -22.84 7.93 34.65
CA LYS A 382 -21.75 8.92 34.61
C LYS A 382 -20.34 8.34 34.88
N ASN A 383 -20.12 7.04 34.72
CA ASN A 383 -18.89 6.35 35.10
C ASN A 383 -18.24 5.62 33.90
N THR A 384 -17.82 6.36 32.87
CA THR A 384 -17.09 5.79 31.72
C THR A 384 -15.58 5.60 31.97
N SER A 385 -15.06 6.02 33.14
CA SER A 385 -13.64 5.86 33.49
C SER A 385 -13.27 4.47 34.02
N ALA A 386 -14.26 3.63 34.36
CA ALA A 386 -14.03 2.30 34.94
C ALA A 386 -14.28 1.14 33.96
N LEU A 387 -14.69 1.40 32.73
CA LEU A 387 -14.94 0.36 31.74
C LEU A 387 -13.65 -0.06 31.01
N ASN A 388 -13.51 -1.37 30.80
CA ASN A 388 -12.39 -2.00 30.10
C ASN A 388 -12.15 -1.30 28.74
N PRO A 389 -10.88 -0.97 28.36
CA PRO A 389 -10.55 -0.20 27.15
C PRO A 389 -11.11 -0.76 25.83
N LYS A 390 -11.59 -2.02 25.80
CA LYS A 390 -12.26 -2.63 24.64
C LYS A 390 -13.72 -2.19 24.45
N VAL A 391 -14.42 -1.72 25.49
CA VAL A 391 -15.81 -1.25 25.39
C VAL A 391 -15.84 0.24 25.03
N VAL A 392 -14.85 1.00 25.49
CA VAL A 392 -14.69 2.43 25.17
C VAL A 392 -14.25 2.67 23.71
N SER A 393 -13.82 1.63 22.99
CA SER A 393 -13.40 1.78 21.58
C SER A 393 -14.55 1.79 20.57
N LYS A 394 -15.67 1.10 20.83
CA LYS A 394 -16.78 1.00 19.86
C LYS A 394 -17.56 2.32 19.76
N GLU A 395 -17.97 2.88 20.88
CA GLU A 395 -18.72 4.15 20.92
C GLU A 395 -17.88 5.34 20.42
N LYS A 396 -16.57 5.34 20.73
CA LYS A 396 -15.63 6.33 20.19
C LYS A 396 -15.44 6.17 18.68
N TRP A 397 -15.46 4.94 18.17
CA TRP A 397 -15.35 4.66 16.75
C TRP A 397 -16.63 4.99 15.99
N GLU A 398 -17.80 4.72 16.56
CA GLU A 398 -19.11 5.12 16.01
C GLU A 398 -19.26 6.65 16.02
N SER A 399 -18.82 7.33 17.08
CA SER A 399 -18.76 8.79 17.14
C SER A 399 -17.78 9.36 16.09
N ALA A 400 -16.63 8.71 15.88
CA ALA A 400 -15.66 9.11 14.86
C ALA A 400 -16.22 8.91 13.44
N ARG A 401 -16.89 7.79 13.17
CA ARG A 401 -17.59 7.54 11.90
C ARG A 401 -18.71 8.55 11.65
N GLY A 402 -19.48 8.89 12.70
CA GLY A 402 -20.53 9.89 12.61
C GLY A 402 -19.99 11.27 12.24
N LYS A 403 -18.84 11.66 12.80
CA LYS A 403 -18.14 12.91 12.42
C LYS A 403 -17.61 12.85 10.99
N GLU A 404 -16.96 11.75 10.61
CA GLU A 404 -16.45 11.56 9.25
C GLU A 404 -17.57 11.60 8.20
N SER A 405 -18.73 10.98 8.48
CA SER A 405 -19.89 11.03 7.60
C SER A 405 -20.42 12.45 7.41
N ARG A 406 -20.51 13.23 8.50
CA ARG A 406 -20.94 14.64 8.44
C ARG A 406 -19.93 15.51 7.70
N GLU A 407 -18.63 15.27 7.86
CA GLU A 407 -17.58 15.97 7.12
C GLU A 407 -17.64 15.64 5.62
N ARG A 408 -17.88 14.38 5.25
CA ARG A 408 -18.09 13.99 3.84
C ARG A 408 -19.31 14.65 3.22
N GLU A 409 -20.43 14.70 3.96
CA GLU A 409 -21.64 15.42 3.51
C GLU A 409 -21.38 16.92 3.37
N HIS A 410 -20.69 17.54 4.33
CA HIS A 410 -20.31 18.94 4.26
C HIS A 410 -19.42 19.23 3.04
N ASP A 411 -18.42 18.37 2.77
CA ASP A 411 -17.57 18.49 1.60
C ASP A 411 -18.34 18.28 0.28
N LYS A 412 -19.33 17.39 0.27
CA LYS A 412 -20.22 17.19 -0.88
C LYS A 412 -21.06 18.45 -1.14
N MET A 413 -21.67 19.01 -0.10
CA MET A 413 -22.45 20.26 -0.18
C MET A 413 -21.57 21.43 -0.63
N ALA A 414 -20.35 21.55 -0.12
CA ALA A 414 -19.40 22.60 -0.54
C ALA A 414 -19.00 22.47 -2.02
N ARG A 415 -18.85 21.24 -2.54
CA ARG A 415 -18.60 21.00 -3.98
C ARG A 415 -19.81 21.34 -4.83
N GLU A 416 -21.02 21.00 -4.37
CA GLU A 416 -22.26 21.33 -5.07
C GLU A 416 -22.50 22.85 -5.10
N ALA A 417 -22.23 23.56 -4.00
CA ALA A 417 -22.29 25.02 -3.94
C ALA A 417 -21.33 25.67 -4.96
N ARG A 418 -20.08 25.22 -5.04
CA ARG A 418 -19.11 25.71 -6.06
C ARG A 418 -19.56 25.43 -7.49
N ARG A 419 -20.20 24.28 -7.73
CA ARG A 419 -20.77 23.96 -9.05
C ARG A 419 -21.97 24.85 -9.38
N ALA A 420 -22.80 25.18 -8.40
CA ALA A 420 -23.91 26.12 -8.57
C ALA A 420 -23.38 27.52 -8.89
N GLU A 421 -22.45 28.05 -8.10
CA GLU A 421 -21.79 29.33 -8.36
C GLU A 421 -21.16 29.39 -9.75
N ALA A 422 -20.48 28.33 -10.19
CA ALA A 422 -19.91 28.26 -11.54
C ALA A 422 -20.97 28.26 -12.65
N ARG A 423 -22.17 27.69 -12.41
CA ARG A 423 -23.28 27.76 -13.35
C ARG A 423 -23.89 29.15 -13.40
N ASP A 424 -24.09 29.78 -12.25
CA ASP A 424 -24.62 31.14 -12.15
C ASP A 424 -23.67 32.14 -12.82
N LEU A 425 -22.35 31.97 -12.64
CA LEU A 425 -21.35 32.82 -13.27
C LEU A 425 -21.30 32.60 -14.80
N LYS A 426 -21.55 31.38 -15.26
CA LYS A 426 -21.69 31.07 -16.69
C LYS A 426 -22.97 31.64 -17.29
N GLN A 427 -24.08 31.63 -16.56
CA GLN A 427 -25.35 32.25 -17.00
C GLN A 427 -25.25 33.78 -17.02
N GLY A 428 -24.68 34.39 -15.97
CA GLY A 428 -24.44 35.83 -15.95
C GLY A 428 -23.48 36.31 -17.05
N ALA A 429 -22.52 35.48 -17.47
CA ALA A 429 -21.66 35.79 -18.61
C ALA A 429 -22.40 35.68 -19.96
N ALA A 430 -23.44 34.84 -20.06
CA ALA A 430 -24.28 34.71 -21.24
C ALA A 430 -25.32 35.83 -21.36
N ASP A 431 -25.74 36.45 -20.26
CA ASP A 431 -26.70 37.56 -20.25
C ASP A 431 -26.06 38.94 -20.56
N VAL A 432 -24.72 39.03 -20.52
CA VAL A 432 -23.95 40.26 -20.80
C VAL A 432 -23.40 40.29 -22.24
N ALA A 433 -23.44 39.16 -22.95
CA ALA A 433 -23.11 39.04 -24.37
C ALA A 433 -24.38 39.13 -25.23
#